data_AF-A0A388TJW9-F1
#
_entry.id   AF-A0A388TJW9-F1
#
_cell.length_a   1.000
_cell.length_b   1.000
_cell.length_c   1.000
_cell.angle_alpha   90.00
_cell.angle_beta   90.00
_cell.angle_gamma   90.00
#
_symmetry.space_group_name_H-M   'P 1'
#
loop_
_entity.id
_entity.type
_entity.pdbx_description
1 polymer ?
#
loop_
_entity_poly.entity_id
_entity_poly.type
_entity_poly.pdbx_seq_one_letter_code
_entity_poly.pdbx_strand_id
1 'polypeptide(L)' 'MKGKTINVDFNSPLEIRTIGLKALKNTLGVAGMARFIQQYENGIGNYTEEKYHQPELSLSELDAKLGG' A
#
# COMPACT_ATOMS: atom_id res chain seq x y z
N MET A 1 -31.89 -2.08 -5.45
CA MET A 1 -30.65 -2.88 -5.55
C MET A 1 -30.49 -3.66 -4.26
N LYS A 2 -30.55 -5.00 -4.28
CA LYS A 2 -30.24 -5.81 -3.08
C LYS A 2 -28.72 -5.87 -2.95
N GLY A 3 -28.17 -5.21 -1.93
CA GLY A 3 -26.73 -5.23 -1.66
C GLY A 3 -26.27 -6.66 -1.39
N LYS A 4 -25.23 -7.11 -2.11
CA LYS A 4 -24.56 -8.37 -1.81
C LYS A 4 -23.88 -8.23 -0.45
N THR A 5 -24.33 -8.96 0.55
CA THR A 5 -23.65 -9.02 1.85
C THR A 5 -22.31 -9.71 1.64
N ILE A 6 -21.23 -8.94 1.76
CA ILE A 6 -19.87 -9.45 1.66
C ILE A 6 -19.54 -10.01 3.05
N ASN A 7 -19.21 -11.30 3.15
CA ASN A 7 -18.61 -11.83 4.36
C ASN A 7 -17.18 -11.28 4.41
N VAL A 8 -16.90 -10.45 5.41
CA VAL A 8 -15.61 -9.79 5.60
C VAL A 8 -15.06 -10.24 6.93
N ASP A 9 -13.88 -10.83 6.93
CA ASP A 9 -13.13 -10.98 8.17
C ASP A 9 -12.55 -9.63 8.59
N PHE A 10 -13.16 -9.01 9.60
CA PHE A 10 -12.71 -7.73 10.15
C PHE A 10 -11.42 -7.85 10.99
N ASN A 11 -10.91 -9.06 11.22
CA ASN A 11 -9.62 -9.27 11.89
C ASN A 11 -8.45 -9.36 10.90
N SER A 12 -8.73 -9.35 9.59
CA SER A 12 -7.72 -9.43 8.53
C SER A 12 -7.53 -8.05 7.87
N PRO A 13 -6.47 -7.30 8.20
CA PRO A 13 -6.20 -6.01 7.58
C PRO A 13 -6.06 -6.10 6.05
N LEU A 14 -5.51 -7.21 5.56
CA LEU A 14 -5.38 -7.46 4.12
C LEU A 14 -6.74 -7.63 3.44
N GLU A 15 -7.67 -8.32 4.08
CA GLU A 15 -9.02 -8.54 3.54
C GLU A 15 -9.82 -7.24 3.53
N ILE A 16 -9.80 -6.49 4.64
CA ILE A 16 -10.40 -5.15 4.74
C ILE A 16 -9.86 -4.25 3.62
N ARG A 17 -8.54 -4.18 3.45
CA ARG A 17 -7.91 -3.37 2.40
C ARG A 17 -8.37 -3.79 1.01
N THR A 18 -8.38 -5.09 0.74
CA THR A 18 -8.75 -5.63 -0.58
C THR A 18 -10.20 -5.32 -0.93
N ILE A 19 -11.11 -5.49 0.03
CA ILE A 19 -12.55 -5.23 -0.16
C ILE A 19 -12.81 -3.73 -0.28
N GLY A 20 -12.17 -2.91 0.55
CA GLY A 20 -12.24 -1.45 0.49
C GLY A 20 -11.77 -0.90 -0.86
N LEU A 21 -10.61 -1.34 -1.35
CA LEU A 21 -10.10 -0.92 -2.67
C LEU A 21 -11.03 -1.34 -3.81
N LYS A 22 -11.59 -2.55 -3.76
CA LYS A 22 -12.58 -3.00 -4.75
C LYS A 22 -13.84 -2.15 -4.73
N ALA A 23 -14.35 -1.81 -3.54
CA ALA A 23 -15.52 -0.95 -3.40
C ALA A 23 -15.25 0.46 -3.95
N LEU A 24 -14.11 1.05 -3.61
CA LEU A 24 -13.69 2.37 -4.11
C LEU A 24 -13.55 2.36 -5.64
N LYS A 25 -12.87 1.35 -6.21
CA LYS A 25 -12.72 1.22 -7.67
C LYS A 25 -14.06 1.09 -8.39
N ASN A 26 -14.98 0.28 -7.85
CA ASN A 26 -16.28 0.05 -8.47
C ASN A 26 -17.18 1.29 -8.46
N THR A 27 -17.05 2.14 -7.42
CA THR A 27 -17.87 3.35 -7.28
C THR A 27 -17.26 4.57 -7.98
N LEU A 28 -15.94 4.75 -7.89
CA LEU A 28 -15.25 5.96 -8.33
C LEU A 28 -14.48 5.79 -9.65
N GLY A 29 -14.35 4.56 -10.14
CA GLY A 29 -13.39 4.21 -11.18
C GLY A 29 -11.93 4.30 -10.70
N VAL A 30 -10.99 3.92 -11.57
CA VAL A 30 -9.55 3.87 -11.23
C VAL A 30 -8.99 5.25 -10.87
N ALA A 31 -9.33 6.28 -11.65
CA ALA A 31 -8.85 7.64 -11.42
C ALA A 31 -9.43 8.26 -10.13
N GLY A 32 -10.73 8.07 -9.88
CA GLY A 32 -11.37 8.58 -8.68
C GLY A 32 -10.88 7.87 -7.41
N MET A 33 -10.67 6.54 -7.48
CA MET A 33 -10.02 5.77 -6.40
C MET A 33 -8.62 6.31 -6.09
N ALA A 34 -7.77 6.53 -7.10
CA ALA A 34 -6.41 7.01 -6.90
C ALA A 34 -6.39 8.39 -6.21
N ARG A 35 -7.23 9.33 -6.67
CA ARG A 35 -7.36 10.66 -6.03
C ARG A 35 -7.89 10.56 -4.60
N PHE A 36 -8.86 9.68 -4.35
CA PHE A 36 -9.37 9.46 -3.00
C PHE A 36 -8.26 8.98 -2.07
N ILE A 37 -7.48 7.97 -2.47
CA ILE A 37 -6.37 7.48 -1.65
C ILE A 37 -5.35 8.59 -1.38
N GLN A 38 -4.95 9.34 -2.40
CA GLN A 38 -4.00 10.46 -2.28
C GLN A 38 -4.45 11.55 -1.30
N GLN A 39 -5.76 11.77 -1.12
CA GLN A 39 -6.27 12.77 -0.17
C GLN A 39 -6.06 12.37 1.29
N TYR A 40 -5.97 11.07 1.59
CA TYR A 40 -5.82 10.53 2.95
C TYR A 40 -4.44 9.90 3.18
N GLU A 41 -3.62 9.77 2.13
CA GLU A 41 -2.20 9.51 2.30
C GLU A 41 -1.54 10.76 2.87
N ASN A 42 -1.04 10.65 4.11
CA ASN A 42 -0.32 11.74 4.78
C ASN A 42 1.02 12.11 4.11
N GLY A 43 1.36 11.53 2.96
CA GLY A 43 2.62 11.76 2.25
C GLY A 43 3.84 11.48 3.12
N ILE A 44 3.79 10.48 4.01
CA ILE A 44 4.91 10.15 4.87
C ILE A 44 5.81 9.16 4.15
N GLY A 45 6.92 9.69 3.66
CA GLY A 45 7.99 8.96 3.01
C GLY A 45 8.92 10.00 2.42
N ASN A 46 9.89 10.46 3.21
CA ASN A 46 10.89 11.36 2.68
C ASN A 46 11.94 10.50 1.98
N TYR A 47 11.61 10.05 0.77
CA TYR A 47 12.49 9.21 -0.04
C TYR A 47 13.90 9.82 -0.17
N THR A 48 14.00 11.16 -0.18
CA THR A 48 15.26 11.88 -0.18
C THR A 48 16.04 11.61 1.11
N GLU A 49 15.44 11.82 2.29
CA GLU A 49 16.09 11.52 3.57
C GLU A 49 16.39 10.03 3.73
N GLU A 50 15.44 9.15 3.41
CA GLU A 50 15.59 7.70 3.54
C GLU A 50 16.71 7.16 2.64
N LYS A 51 16.87 7.71 1.43
CA LYS A 51 17.94 7.35 0.50
C LYS A 51 19.31 7.80 1.01
N TYR A 52 19.43 8.98 1.61
CA TYR A 52 20.71 9.50 2.09
C TYR A 52 21.07 9.06 3.52
N HIS A 53 20.08 8.59 4.31
CA HIS A 53 20.32 8.00 5.63
C HIS A 53 20.68 6.51 5.59
N GLN A 54 20.36 5.82 4.51
CA GLN A 54 20.82 4.44 4.32
C GLN A 54 22.27 4.46 3.83
N PRO A 55 23.21 3.81 4.55
CA PRO A 55 24.56 3.65 4.04
C PRO A 55 24.50 2.89 2.71
N GLU A 56 25.20 3.40 1.70
CA GLU A 56 25.39 2.71 0.43
C GLU A 56 26.16 1.41 0.72
N LEU A 57 25.44 0.29 0.72
CA LEU A 57 26.04 -1.03 0.86
C LEU A 57 26.77 -1.37 -0.44
N SER A 58 28.01 -1.83 -0.33
CA SER A 58 28.69 -2.46 -1.45
C SER A 58 27.95 -3.73 -1.89
N LEU A 59 28.13 -4.13 -3.15
CA LEU A 59 27.52 -5.36 -3.68
C LEU A 59 27.85 -6.60 -2.83
N SER A 60 29.06 -6.67 -2.29
CA SER A 60 29.49 -7.72 -1.37
C SER A 60 28.74 -7.72 -0.03
N GLU A 61 28.41 -6.54 0.50
CA GLU A 61 27.66 -6.44 1.76
C GLU A 61 26.17 -6.74 1.55
N LEU A 62 25.63 -6.40 0.38
CA LEU A 62 24.26 -6.80 -0.02
C LEU A 62 24.14 -8.32 -0.11
N ASP A 63 25.14 -8.98 -0.70
CA ASP A 63 25.18 -10.44 -0.86
C ASP A 63 25.20 -11.16 0.51
N ALA A 64 26.06 -10.70 1.41
CA ALA A 64 26.15 -11.22 2.78
C ALA A 64 24.84 -11.02 3.58
N LYS A 65 24.12 -9.91 3.35
CA LYS A 65 22.89 -9.58 4.07
C LYS A 65 21.67 -10.36 3.56
N LEU A 66 21.70 -10.79 2.30
CA LEU A 66 20.64 -11.58 1.66
C LEU A 66 20.86 -13.10 1.81
N GLY A 67 21.91 -13.51 2.53
CA GLY A 67 22.17 -14.89 2.86
C GLY A 67 22.78 -15.69 1.72
N GLY A 68 23.72 -15.08 0.98
CA GLY A 68 24.59 -15.80 0.03
C GLY A 68 25.20 -17.08 0.61
#